data_AF-A0A7W5Y291-F1
#
_entry.id   AF-A0A7W5Y291-F1
#
_cell.length_a   1.000
_cell.length_b   1.000
_cell.length_c   1.000
_cell.angle_alpha   90.00
_cell.angle_beta   90.00
_cell.angle_gamma   90.00
#
_symmetry.space_group_name_H-M   'P 1'
#
loop_
_entity.id
_entity.type
_entity.pdbx_description
1 polymer ?
#
loop_
_entity_poly.entity_id
_entity_poly.type
_entity_poly.pdbx_seq_one_letter_code
_entity_poly.pdbx_strand_id
1 'polypeptide(L)'
;MLRLIQTEDFKTIISLCSTKGQIQNASDNFILKIIALCDAERDLVSLFRTLRYTRFCLQPLQRGDSMDGEGKKCIRTALCH
;
A
#
# COMPACT_ATOMS: atom_id res chain seq x y z
N MET A 1 -9.65 6.32 -10.51
CA MET A 1 -8.64 6.43 -9.44
C MET A 1 -7.56 5.39 -9.68
N LEU A 2 -6.33 5.83 -9.91
CA LEU A 2 -5.17 4.95 -10.08
C LEU A 2 -5.01 4.10 -8.83
N ARG A 3 -4.93 2.78 -8.99
CA ARG A 3 -4.85 1.86 -7.86
C ARG A 3 -3.40 1.41 -7.72
N LEU A 4 -2.59 2.22 -7.04
CA LEU A 4 -1.21 1.85 -6.68
C LEU A 4 -1.16 0.43 -6.09
N ILE A 5 -2.17 0.07 -5.30
CA ILE A 5 -2.34 -1.26 -4.70
C ILE A 5 -2.51 -2.44 -5.68
N GLN A 6 -2.80 -2.17 -6.96
CA GLN A 6 -2.97 -3.21 -7.98
C GLN A 6 -1.68 -3.44 -8.79
N THR A 7 -0.66 -2.62 -8.58
CA THR A 7 0.62 -2.75 -9.27
C THR A 7 1.34 -4.03 -8.83
N GLU A 8 2.13 -4.62 -9.73
CA GLU A 8 2.95 -5.78 -9.39
C GLU A 8 3.94 -5.47 -8.27
N ASP A 9 4.52 -4.26 -8.26
CA ASP A 9 5.41 -3.83 -7.18
C ASP A 9 4.70 -3.89 -5.82
N PHE A 10 3.46 -3.39 -5.72
CA PHE A 10 2.69 -3.48 -4.48
C PHE A 10 2.45 -4.93 -4.06
N LYS A 11 2.06 -5.81 -4.99
CA LYS A 11 1.84 -7.24 -4.71
C LYS A 11 3.12 -7.91 -4.23
N THR A 12 4.26 -7.59 -4.83
CA THR A 12 5.57 -8.09 -4.41
C THR A 12 5.94 -7.60 -3.01
N ILE A 13 5.65 -6.34 -2.67
CA ILE A 13 5.92 -5.76 -1.34
C ILE A 13 5.10 -6.46 -0.23
N ILE A 14 3.82 -6.77 -0.48
CA ILE A 14 2.96 -7.42 0.52
C ILE A 14 3.02 -8.95 0.51
N SER A 15 3.75 -9.55 -0.43
CA SER A 15 3.82 -10.99 -0.60
C SER A 15 4.78 -11.62 0.41
N LEU A 16 4.27 -12.61 1.14
CA LEU A 16 5.05 -13.43 2.09
C LEU A 16 6.09 -14.33 1.39
N CYS A 17 5.96 -14.55 0.08
CA CYS A 17 6.85 -15.41 -0.69
C CYS A 17 8.00 -14.64 -1.36
N SER A 18 8.01 -13.31 -1.25
CA SER A 18 9.01 -12.46 -1.90
C SER A 18 10.34 -12.51 -1.14
N THR A 19 11.44 -12.60 -1.88
CA THR A 19 12.78 -12.48 -1.28
C THR A 19 13.06 -11.02 -0.88
N LYS A 20 14.00 -10.81 0.05
CA LYS A 20 14.43 -9.45 0.45
C LYS A 20 14.85 -8.58 -0.74
N GLY A 21 15.57 -9.15 -1.72
CA GLY A 21 15.98 -8.44 -2.93
C GLY A 21 14.79 -8.03 -3.82
N GLN A 22 13.80 -8.92 -3.98
CA GLN A 22 12.58 -8.60 -4.72
C GLN A 22 11.76 -7.52 -4.02
N ILE A 23 11.63 -7.58 -2.68
CA ILE A 23 10.94 -6.57 -1.88
C ILE A 23 11.64 -5.21 -2.03
N GLN A 24 12.98 -5.17 -1.97
CA GLN A 24 13.73 -3.93 -2.13
C GLN A 24 13.50 -3.31 -3.52
N ASN A 25 13.70 -4.08 -4.59
CA ASN A 25 13.50 -3.59 -5.96
C ASN A 25 12.05 -3.13 -6.21
N ALA A 26 11.07 -3.89 -5.72
CA ALA A 26 9.67 -3.51 -5.81
C ALA A 26 9.38 -2.23 -5.00
N SER A 27 9.99 -2.07 -3.83
CA SER A 27 9.84 -0.85 -3.01
C SER A 27 10.39 0.38 -3.72
N ASP A 28 11.59 0.27 -4.32
CA ASP A 28 12.23 1.35 -5.06
C ASP A 28 11.35 1.78 -6.26
N ASN A 29 10.87 0.81 -7.05
CA ASN A 29 9.95 1.06 -8.17
C ASN A 29 8.61 1.66 -7.69
N PHE A 30 8.09 1.20 -6.56
CA PHE A 30 6.83 1.68 -6.01
C PHE A 30 6.94 3.14 -5.54
N ILE A 31 8.06 3.53 -4.94
CA ILE A 31 8.36 4.93 -4.56
C ILE A 31 8.37 5.81 -5.82
N LEU A 32 9.05 5.38 -6.89
CA LEU A 32 9.07 6.12 -8.16
C LEU A 32 7.66 6.32 -8.73
N LYS A 33 6.79 5.29 -8.65
CA LYS A 33 5.38 5.41 -9.08
C LYS A 33 4.58 6.38 -8.22
N ILE A 34 4.84 6.45 -6.92
CA ILE A 34 4.21 7.45 -6.04
C ILE A 34 4.65 8.86 -6.44
N ILE A 35 5.95 9.08 -6.67
CA ILE A 35 6.48 10.38 -7.11
C ILE A 35 5.82 10.79 -8.45
N ALA A 36 5.83 9.89 -9.44
CA ALA A 36 5.20 10.16 -10.74
C ALA A 36 3.69 10.45 -10.62
N LEU A 37 2.98 9.79 -9.70
CA LEU A 37 1.58 10.10 -9.42
C LEU A 37 1.41 11.51 -8.84
N CYS A 38 2.27 11.90 -7.90
CA CYS A 38 2.25 13.25 -7.31
C CYS A 38 2.51 14.34 -8.35
N ASP A 39 3.38 14.08 -9.33
CA ASP A 39 3.70 15.06 -10.37
C ASP A 39 2.60 15.16 -11.46
N ALA A 40 1.90 14.06 -11.73
CA ALA A 40 0.92 13.98 -12.82
C ALA A 40 -0.53 14.28 -12.41
N GLU A 41 -0.94 13.95 -11.19
CA GLU A 41 -2.33 14.11 -10.74
C GLU A 41 -2.61 15.58 -10.34
N ARG A 42 -3.53 16.22 -11.05
CA ARG A 42 -3.93 17.61 -10.78
C ARG A 42 -5.10 17.71 -9.80
N ASP A 43 -5.90 16.64 -9.66
CA ASP A 43 -6.95 16.59 -8.65
C ASP A 43 -6.35 16.20 -7.30
N LEU A 44 -6.13 17.21 -6.45
CA LEU A 44 -5.57 17.04 -5.11
C LEU A 44 -6.45 16.16 -4.19
N VAL A 45 -7.77 16.14 -4.41
CA VAL A 45 -8.68 15.28 -3.62
C VAL A 45 -8.51 13.83 -4.03
N SER A 46 -8.42 13.55 -5.33
CA SER A 46 -8.09 12.22 -5.89
C SER A 46 -6.73 11.74 -5.41
N LEU A 47 -5.71 12.61 -5.48
CA LEU A 47 -4.36 12.32 -5.02
C LEU A 47 -4.35 11.96 -3.53
N PHE A 48 -4.95 12.80 -2.68
CA PHE A 48 -5.02 12.57 -1.25
C PHE A 48 -5.73 11.24 -0.91
N ARG A 49 -6.86 10.95 -1.57
CA ARG A 49 -7.57 9.68 -1.41
C ARG A 49 -6.70 8.49 -1.78
N THR A 50 -5.97 8.58 -2.89
CA THR A 50 -5.08 7.52 -3.37
C THR A 50 -3.92 7.27 -2.41
N LEU A 51 -3.23 8.32 -1.97
CA LEU A 51 -2.12 8.22 -1.03
C LEU A 51 -2.58 7.69 0.34
N ARG A 52 -3.69 8.20 0.86
CA ARG A 52 -4.26 7.75 2.14
C ARG A 52 -4.63 6.28 2.13
N TYR A 53 -5.29 5.83 1.06
CA TYR A 53 -5.67 4.42 0.93
C TYR A 53 -4.45 3.52 0.75
N THR A 54 -3.46 3.94 -0.04
CA THR A 54 -2.21 3.21 -0.21
C THR A 54 -1.45 3.05 1.11
N ARG A 55 -1.36 4.12 1.92
CA ARG A 55 -0.77 4.08 3.26
C ARG A 55 -1.50 3.09 4.18
N PHE A 56 -2.83 3.09 4.15
CA PHE A 56 -3.63 2.16 4.94
C PHE A 56 -3.32 0.70 4.59
N CYS A 57 -3.17 0.37 3.30
CA CYS A 57 -2.84 -0.99 2.88
C CYS A 57 -1.40 -1.41 3.21
N LEU A 58 -0.47 -0.46 3.39
CA LEU A 58 0.91 -0.73 3.84
C LEU A 58 1.07 -0.80 5.37
N GLN A 59 0.08 -0.33 6.13
CA GLN A 59 0.12 -0.31 7.59
C GLN A 59 0.45 -1.67 8.26
N PRO A 60 -0.02 -2.83 7.74
CA PRO A 60 0.35 -4.12 8.31
C PRO A 60 1.86 -4.39 8.32
N LEU A 61 2.60 -3.89 7.31
CA LEU A 61 4.06 -4.08 7.22
C LEU A 61 4.83 -3.31 8.30
N GLN A 62 4.31 -2.15 8.73
CA GLN A 62 4.91 -1.36 9.80
C GLN A 62 4.68 -1.95 11.19
N ARG A 63 3.68 -2.84 11.32
CA ARG A 63 3.26 -3.36 12.61
C ARG A 63 4.10 -4.53 13.12
N GLY A 64 5.11 -4.96 12.35
CA GLY A 64 6.20 -5.87 12.73
C GLY A 64 5.79 -7.04 13.62
N ASP A 65 5.63 -8.23 13.03
CA ASP A 65 5.81 -9.52 13.72
C ASP A 65 5.23 -9.67 15.14
N SER A 66 4.03 -9.13 15.39
CA SER A 66 3.15 -9.63 16.46
C SER A 66 1.94 -10.33 15.83
N MET A 67 2.21 -11.33 14.99
CA MET A 67 1.23 -12.34 14.59
C MET A 67 1.20 -13.46 15.64
N ASP A 68 1.23 -13.10 16.92
CA ASP A 68 0.81 -13.99 18.00
C ASP A 68 -0.53 -13.47 18.50
N GLY A 69 -1.57 -14.28 18.34
CA GLY A 69 -2.93 -13.96 18.76
C GLY A 69 -3.87 -13.51 17.64
N GLU A 70 -4.39 -14.50 16.92
CA GLU A 70 -5.71 -14.52 16.28
C GLU A 70 -5.93 -13.61 15.07
N GLY A 71 -6.42 -14.22 13.99
CA GLY A 71 -6.79 -13.55 12.74
C GLY A 71 -7.81 -12.43 12.96
N LYS A 72 -7.33 -11.21 13.22
CA LYS A 72 -8.14 -10.00 13.16
C LYS A 72 -8.31 -9.65 11.70
N LYS A 73 -9.35 -10.23 11.10
CA LYS A 73 -10.05 -9.71 9.93
C LYS A 73 -10.00 -8.18 9.97
N CYS A 74 -9.36 -7.56 8.99
CA CYS A 74 -9.44 -6.13 8.76
C CYS A 74 -10.86 -5.77 8.26
N ILE A 75 -11.86 -5.96 9.11
CA ILE A 75 -13.21 -5.43 8.93
C ILE A 75 -13.26 -4.19 9.81
N ARG A 76 -12.92 -3.04 9.23
CA ARG A 76 -13.33 -1.76 9.81
C ARG A 76 -14.56 -1.33 9.04
N THR A 77 -15.70 -1.52 9.69
CA THR A 77 -17.02 -1.00 9.37
C THR A 77 -16.92 0.35 8.66
N ALA A 78 -17.39 0.41 7.42
CA ALA A 78 -17.76 1.66 6.79
C ALA A 78 -18.97 2.20 7.55
N LEU A 79 -18.74 3.02 8.57
CA LEU A 79 -19.80 3.84 9.13
C LEU A 79 -20.02 4.99 8.15
N CYS A 80 -20.88 4.75 7.15
CA CYS A 80 -21.53 5.81 6.41
C CYS A 80 -22.42 6.55 7.41
N HIS A 81 -22.26 7.87 7.49
CA HIS A 81 -23.14 8.75 8.23
C HIS A 81 -24.00 9.55 7.26
#